data_AF-A0A838LS17-F1
#
_entry.id   AF-A0A838LS17-F1
#
_cell.length_a   1.000
_cell.length_b   1.000
_cell.length_c   1.000
_cell.angle_alpha   90.00
_cell.angle_beta   90.00
_cell.angle_gamma   90.00
#
_symmetry.space_group_name_H-M   'P 1'
#
loop_
_entity.id
_entity.type
_entity.pdbx_description
1 polymer ?
#
loop_
_entity_poly.entity_id
_entity_poly.type
_entity_poly.pdbx_seq_one_letter_code
_entity_poly.pdbx_strand_id
1 'polypeptide(L)'
;MKIYLAGPDVFRPDVLEWAESARDTCRRYGYEALIPIDHGETDASRIFQANLDLIRKAQIVVANFNPFRGAEPDSGTCFEMGFAMALDKKVCGYVERRESLLTRVNRIEGADPARSHDNQGMAIENFGLPLNLMLAVPAMIVEGGLEDCLKQLRGGNRDSSSPTANLPENPLVRKAIEAAIRYLQWVTDGKITDGNAVATVADQYKVREDAVRGWIDAWSGNSLASNAALRPDDVARQMKISGRQYRTL
;
A
#
# COMPACT_ATOMS: atom_id res chain seq x y z
N MET A 1 11.68 14.94 -0.78
CA MET A 1 11.42 13.52 -0.44
C MET A 1 11.86 12.66 -1.60
N LYS A 2 12.52 11.53 -1.35
CA LYS A 2 13.04 10.63 -2.39
C LYS A 2 12.00 9.58 -2.76
N ILE A 3 11.81 9.37 -4.06
CA ILE A 3 10.95 8.31 -4.58
C ILE A 3 11.77 7.41 -5.50
N TYR A 4 11.59 6.11 -5.40
CA TYR A 4 12.22 5.15 -6.30
C TYR A 4 11.28 4.84 -7.46
N LEU A 5 11.78 4.94 -8.69
CA LEU A 5 11.01 4.64 -9.88
C LEU A 5 11.31 3.20 -10.33
N ALA A 6 10.39 2.29 -10.00
CA ALA A 6 10.43 0.89 -10.41
C ALA A 6 9.67 0.71 -11.72
N GLY A 7 10.16 -0.12 -12.63
CA GLY A 7 9.49 -0.33 -13.91
C GLY A 7 10.37 -0.91 -15.02
N PRO A 8 9.73 -1.41 -16.10
CA PRO A 8 10.45 -1.87 -17.30
C PRO A 8 11.06 -0.73 -18.12
N ASP A 9 10.94 0.53 -17.66
CA ASP A 9 11.43 1.70 -18.39
C ASP A 9 12.95 1.68 -18.61
N VAL A 10 13.69 0.92 -17.80
CA VAL A 10 15.13 0.68 -17.99
C VAL A 10 15.47 -0.10 -19.26
N PHE A 11 14.48 -0.83 -19.82
CA PHE A 11 14.64 -1.61 -21.05
C PHE A 11 14.33 -0.81 -22.31
N ARG A 12 13.98 0.48 -22.16
CA ARG A 12 13.68 1.34 -23.29
C ARG A 12 14.95 1.65 -24.10
N PRO A 13 14.85 1.80 -25.42
CA PRO A 13 15.99 2.24 -26.24
C PRO A 13 16.42 3.69 -25.91
N ASP A 14 15.48 4.53 -25.46
CA ASP A 14 15.65 5.94 -25.09
C ASP A 14 15.82 6.14 -23.57
N VAL A 15 16.33 5.13 -22.85
CA VAL A 15 16.33 5.10 -21.36
C VAL A 15 16.93 6.35 -20.70
N LEU A 16 17.97 6.96 -21.29
CA LEU A 16 18.59 8.17 -20.74
C LEU A 16 17.67 9.40 -20.88
N GLU A 17 17.01 9.56 -22.03
CA GLU A 17 16.07 10.66 -22.28
C GLU A 17 14.81 10.50 -21.41
N TRP A 18 14.31 9.27 -21.31
CA TRP A 18 13.21 8.93 -20.41
C TRP A 18 13.58 9.26 -18.96
N ALA A 19 14.79 8.91 -18.51
CA ALA A 19 15.22 9.15 -17.13
C ALA A 19 15.26 10.64 -16.81
N GLU A 20 15.79 11.49 -17.70
CA GLU A 20 15.77 12.94 -17.52
C GLU A 20 14.33 13.49 -17.46
N SER A 21 13.47 13.07 -18.38
CA SER A 21 12.05 13.46 -18.38
C SER A 21 11.32 13.04 -17.10
N ALA A 22 11.61 11.83 -16.59
CA ALA A 22 11.06 11.32 -15.35
C ALA A 22 11.56 12.14 -14.14
N ARG A 23 12.85 12.50 -14.08
CA ARG A 23 13.41 13.37 -13.04
C ARG A 23 12.77 14.75 -13.05
N ASP A 24 12.63 15.35 -14.23
CA ASP A 24 11.99 16.65 -14.39
C ASP A 24 10.53 16.60 -13.92
N THR A 25 9.82 15.55 -14.31
CA THR A 25 8.44 15.32 -13.88
C THR A 25 8.35 15.17 -12.36
N CYS A 26 9.18 14.35 -11.73
CA CYS A 26 9.22 14.22 -10.27
C CYS A 26 9.55 15.55 -9.57
N ARG A 27 10.51 16.31 -10.11
CA ARG A 27 10.93 17.61 -9.57
C ARG A 27 9.79 18.63 -9.58
N ARG A 28 8.96 18.68 -10.64
CA ARG A 28 7.76 19.54 -10.71
C ARG A 28 6.76 19.28 -9.58
N TYR A 29 6.75 18.07 -9.03
CA TYR A 29 5.88 17.67 -7.91
C TYR A 29 6.58 17.69 -6.55
N GLY A 30 7.86 18.13 -6.47
CA GLY A 30 8.62 18.25 -5.22
C GLY A 30 9.30 16.95 -4.77
N TYR A 31 9.46 15.99 -5.67
CA TYR A 31 10.13 14.71 -5.41
C TYR A 31 11.51 14.65 -6.08
N GLU A 32 12.44 13.97 -5.42
CA GLU A 32 13.73 13.57 -5.99
C GLU A 32 13.59 12.11 -6.46
N ALA A 33 13.74 11.88 -7.76
CA ALA A 33 13.66 10.53 -8.32
C ALA A 33 14.99 9.79 -8.15
N LEU A 34 14.91 8.57 -7.64
CA LEU A 34 15.97 7.56 -7.66
C LEU A 34 15.61 6.54 -8.74
N ILE A 35 16.47 6.38 -9.72
CA ILE A 35 16.23 5.56 -10.91
C ILE A 35 17.24 4.41 -10.92
N PRO A 36 16.85 3.17 -11.27
CA PRO A 36 17.75 2.02 -11.26
C PRO A 36 19.08 2.24 -12.00
N ILE A 37 19.10 3.06 -13.05
CA ILE A 37 20.33 3.30 -13.83
C ILE A 37 21.32 4.29 -13.17
N ASP A 38 20.95 4.95 -12.07
CA ASP A 38 21.73 6.04 -11.46
C ASP A 38 23.13 5.62 -10.98
N HIS A 39 23.32 4.35 -10.65
CA HIS A 39 24.58 3.85 -10.08
C HIS A 39 25.61 3.42 -11.14
N GLY A 40 25.21 3.24 -12.41
CA GLY A 40 26.13 2.90 -13.51
C GLY A 40 26.85 1.53 -13.37
N GLU A 41 26.33 0.64 -12.53
CA GLU A 41 26.91 -0.70 -12.35
C GLU A 41 26.55 -1.60 -13.54
N THR A 42 27.46 -2.50 -13.90
CA THR A 42 27.29 -3.43 -15.02
C THR A 42 27.34 -4.90 -14.59
N ASP A 43 27.84 -5.19 -13.40
CA ASP A 43 27.79 -6.53 -12.81
C ASP A 43 26.41 -6.80 -12.20
N ALA A 44 25.80 -7.94 -12.53
CA ALA A 44 24.43 -8.26 -12.12
C ALA A 44 24.24 -8.25 -10.59
N SER A 45 25.22 -8.74 -9.82
CA SER A 45 25.12 -8.76 -8.36
C SER A 45 25.22 -7.36 -7.77
N ARG A 46 26.05 -6.50 -8.38
CA ARG A 46 26.19 -5.10 -7.97
C ARG A 46 24.98 -4.26 -8.36
N ILE A 47 24.43 -4.45 -9.56
CA ILE A 47 23.17 -3.82 -9.99
C ILE A 47 22.05 -4.15 -9.01
N PHE A 48 21.88 -5.43 -8.69
CA PHE A 48 20.88 -5.89 -7.73
C PHE A 48 21.01 -5.18 -6.38
N GLN A 49 22.22 -5.16 -5.80
CA GLN A 49 22.43 -4.52 -4.51
C GLN A 49 22.25 -3.00 -4.57
N ALA A 50 22.71 -2.36 -5.64
CA ALA A 50 22.55 -0.93 -5.82
C ALA A 50 21.08 -0.52 -5.94
N ASN A 51 20.24 -1.30 -6.64
CA ASN A 51 18.79 -1.09 -6.67
C ASN A 51 18.15 -1.22 -5.29
N LEU A 52 18.52 -2.25 -4.50
CA LEU A 52 18.03 -2.38 -3.13
C LEU A 52 18.42 -1.18 -2.27
N ASP A 53 19.64 -0.65 -2.43
CA ASP A 53 20.09 0.53 -1.72
C ASP A 53 19.36 1.81 -2.12
N LEU A 54 18.99 1.95 -3.40
CA LEU A 54 18.11 3.04 -3.86
C LEU A 54 16.72 2.93 -3.23
N ILE A 55 16.12 1.72 -3.21
CA ILE A 55 14.83 1.50 -2.56
C ILE A 55 14.90 1.84 -1.06
N ARG A 56 15.96 1.40 -0.36
CA ARG A 56 16.18 1.71 1.07
C ARG A 56 16.19 3.22 1.31
N LYS A 57 16.84 4.01 0.44
CA LYS A 57 16.93 5.47 0.51
C LYS A 57 15.61 6.19 0.18
N ALA A 58 14.74 5.59 -0.61
CA ALA A 58 13.45 6.16 -0.98
C ALA A 58 12.43 6.08 0.17
N GLN A 59 11.48 7.02 0.20
CA GLN A 59 10.33 6.98 1.12
C GLN A 59 9.11 6.33 0.46
N ILE A 60 9.02 6.39 -0.87
CA ILE A 60 7.92 5.87 -1.67
C ILE A 60 8.51 5.16 -2.89
N VAL A 61 7.91 4.05 -3.29
CA VAL A 61 8.14 3.44 -4.62
C VAL A 61 7.00 3.84 -5.54
N VAL A 62 7.33 4.38 -6.70
CA VAL A 62 6.38 4.54 -7.80
C VAL A 62 6.67 3.45 -8.83
N ALA A 63 5.70 2.59 -9.08
CA ALA A 63 5.89 1.39 -9.90
C ALA A 63 5.10 1.46 -11.21
N ASN A 64 5.78 1.24 -12.34
CA ASN A 64 5.14 1.05 -13.64
C ASN A 64 4.66 -0.41 -13.74
N PHE A 65 3.36 -0.64 -13.58
CA PHE A 65 2.75 -1.97 -13.68
C PHE A 65 2.15 -2.26 -15.05
N ASN A 66 2.56 -1.51 -16.08
CA ASN A 66 2.11 -1.80 -17.43
C ASN A 66 2.56 -3.20 -17.88
N PRO A 67 1.76 -3.87 -18.73
CA PRO A 67 2.10 -5.18 -19.23
C PRO A 67 3.45 -5.16 -19.95
N PHE A 68 4.34 -6.09 -19.60
CA PHE A 68 5.69 -6.17 -20.14
C PHE A 68 5.98 -7.60 -20.61
N ARG A 69 6.19 -7.76 -21.93
CA ARG A 69 6.42 -9.07 -22.58
C ARG A 69 5.30 -10.10 -22.33
N GLY A 70 4.08 -9.62 -22.09
CA GLY A 70 2.91 -10.45 -21.76
C GLY A 70 1.78 -9.60 -21.18
N ALA A 71 0.85 -10.24 -20.48
CA ALA A 71 -0.26 -9.57 -19.78
C ALA A 71 0.13 -9.03 -18.39
N GLU A 72 1.21 -9.57 -17.81
CA GLU A 72 1.70 -9.26 -16.47
C GLU A 72 2.74 -8.12 -16.47
N PRO A 73 2.95 -7.46 -15.33
CA PRO A 73 4.04 -6.52 -15.15
C PRO A 73 5.43 -7.16 -15.25
N ASP A 74 6.45 -6.32 -15.32
CA ASP A 74 7.83 -6.77 -15.20
C ASP A 74 8.09 -7.45 -13.83
N SER A 75 8.68 -8.65 -13.89
CA SER A 75 9.03 -9.43 -12.70
C SER A 75 10.04 -8.73 -11.77
N GLY A 76 10.95 -7.92 -12.32
CA GLY A 76 11.89 -7.12 -11.51
C GLY A 76 11.15 -6.09 -10.67
N THR A 77 10.26 -5.35 -11.31
CA THR A 77 9.35 -4.38 -10.67
C THR A 77 8.49 -5.03 -9.59
N CYS A 78 7.98 -6.26 -9.83
CA CYS A 78 7.21 -7.02 -8.83
C CYS A 78 8.06 -7.35 -7.58
N PHE A 79 9.32 -7.76 -7.79
CA PHE A 79 10.26 -8.02 -6.70
C PHE A 79 10.57 -6.74 -5.90
N GLU A 80 10.86 -5.64 -6.60
CA GLU A 80 11.17 -4.34 -5.98
C GLU A 80 10.00 -3.82 -5.14
N MET A 81 8.77 -4.00 -5.63
CA MET A 81 7.56 -3.72 -4.86
C MET A 81 7.50 -4.57 -3.59
N GLY A 82 7.67 -5.90 -3.69
CA GLY A 82 7.63 -6.79 -2.54
C GLY A 82 8.68 -6.42 -1.49
N PHE A 83 9.89 -6.10 -1.92
CA PHE A 83 10.96 -5.62 -1.06
C PHE A 83 10.62 -4.29 -0.38
N ALA A 84 10.04 -3.34 -1.12
CA ALA A 84 9.61 -2.06 -0.56
C ALA A 84 8.50 -2.22 0.50
N MET A 85 7.53 -3.09 0.25
CA MET A 85 6.46 -3.41 1.20
C MET A 85 7.01 -4.04 2.48
N ALA A 86 8.00 -4.94 2.38
CA ALA A 86 8.68 -5.53 3.53
C ALA A 86 9.46 -4.49 4.37
N LEU A 87 9.73 -3.31 3.82
CA LEU A 87 10.35 -2.17 4.51
C LEU A 87 9.32 -1.10 4.93
N ASP A 88 8.03 -1.44 4.95
CA ASP A 88 6.92 -0.54 5.29
C ASP A 88 6.86 0.73 4.42
N LYS A 89 7.38 0.66 3.18
CA LYS A 89 7.34 1.80 2.24
C LYS A 89 5.99 1.85 1.54
N LYS A 90 5.51 3.07 1.28
CA LYS A 90 4.33 3.27 0.43
C LYS A 90 4.68 2.93 -1.02
N VAL A 91 3.76 2.25 -1.70
CA VAL A 91 3.86 1.96 -3.13
C VAL A 91 2.68 2.57 -3.88
N CYS A 92 2.98 3.35 -4.91
CA CYS A 92 2.00 3.93 -5.83
C CYS A 92 2.27 3.38 -7.23
N GLY A 93 1.42 2.48 -7.69
CA GLY A 93 1.55 1.85 -9.00
C GLY A 93 0.69 2.53 -10.04
N TYR A 94 1.17 2.66 -11.27
CA TYR A 94 0.32 3.07 -12.40
C TYR A 94 0.14 1.96 -13.43
N VAL A 95 -1.04 1.97 -14.05
CA VAL A 95 -1.42 1.16 -15.21
C VAL A 95 -2.02 2.07 -16.28
N GLU A 96 -1.73 1.84 -17.55
CA GLU A 96 -2.26 2.64 -18.66
C GLU A 96 -3.78 2.49 -18.77
N ARG A 97 -4.29 1.29 -18.48
CA ARG A 97 -5.72 0.96 -18.52
C ARG A 97 -6.11 0.16 -17.29
N ARG A 98 -7.17 0.57 -16.61
CA ARG A 98 -7.70 -0.08 -15.41
C ARG A 98 -8.68 -1.21 -15.75
N GLU A 99 -8.35 -2.00 -16.77
CA GLU A 99 -9.04 -3.26 -17.06
C GLU A 99 -8.62 -4.35 -16.06
N SER A 100 -9.51 -5.32 -15.78
CA SER A 100 -9.17 -6.46 -14.91
C SER A 100 -8.12 -7.37 -15.56
N LEU A 101 -7.38 -8.14 -14.75
CA LEU A 101 -6.42 -9.11 -15.25
C LEU A 101 -7.08 -10.14 -16.19
N LEU A 102 -8.26 -10.66 -15.81
CA LEU A 102 -9.07 -11.54 -16.65
C LEU A 102 -9.31 -10.93 -18.04
N THR A 103 -9.83 -9.70 -18.06
CA THR A 103 -10.11 -8.97 -19.30
C THR A 103 -8.86 -8.81 -20.15
N ARG A 104 -7.73 -8.43 -19.52
CA ARG A 104 -6.47 -8.20 -20.22
C ARG A 104 -5.92 -9.48 -20.84
N VAL A 105 -5.84 -10.56 -20.08
CA VAL A 105 -5.34 -11.85 -20.56
C VAL A 105 -6.17 -12.32 -21.76
N ASN A 106 -7.50 -12.32 -21.62
CA ASN A 106 -8.39 -12.75 -22.70
C ASN A 106 -8.29 -11.85 -23.94
N ARG A 107 -8.14 -10.52 -23.76
CA ARG A 107 -7.92 -9.59 -24.86
C ARG A 107 -6.61 -9.84 -25.60
N ILE A 108 -5.51 -10.10 -24.88
CA ILE A 108 -4.19 -10.36 -25.49
C ILE A 108 -4.19 -11.71 -26.21
N GLU A 109 -4.86 -12.72 -25.65
CA GLU A 109 -4.92 -14.07 -26.22
C GLU A 109 -6.00 -14.25 -27.29
N GLY A 110 -6.83 -13.23 -27.56
CA GLY A 110 -7.92 -13.31 -28.53
C GLY A 110 -9.05 -14.25 -28.12
N ALA A 111 -9.29 -14.41 -26.82
CA ALA A 111 -10.26 -15.33 -26.25
C ALA A 111 -11.54 -14.61 -25.78
N ASP A 112 -12.56 -15.39 -25.41
CA ASP A 112 -13.78 -14.87 -24.79
C ASP A 112 -13.46 -14.08 -23.50
N PRO A 113 -14.00 -12.85 -23.31
CA PRO A 113 -13.70 -12.03 -22.13
C PRO A 113 -14.00 -12.69 -20.78
N ALA A 114 -14.94 -13.65 -20.73
CA ALA A 114 -15.35 -14.36 -19.53
C ALA A 114 -14.58 -15.68 -19.29
N ARG A 115 -13.66 -16.06 -20.19
CA ARG A 115 -12.87 -17.30 -20.03
C ARG A 115 -11.98 -17.23 -18.78
N SER A 116 -12.07 -18.25 -17.92
CA SER A 116 -11.40 -18.26 -16.62
C SER A 116 -10.02 -18.95 -16.57
N HIS A 117 -9.56 -19.54 -17.68
CA HIS A 117 -8.26 -20.18 -17.81
C HIS A 117 -7.58 -19.69 -19.10
N ASP A 118 -6.26 -19.51 -19.08
CA ASP A 118 -5.48 -19.08 -20.23
C ASP A 118 -5.35 -20.18 -21.31
N ASN A 119 -4.64 -19.88 -22.39
CA ASN A 119 -4.40 -20.81 -23.49
C ASN A 119 -3.58 -22.06 -23.09
N GLN A 120 -2.96 -22.04 -21.91
CA GLN A 120 -2.19 -23.16 -21.34
C GLN A 120 -2.99 -23.93 -20.27
N GLY A 121 -4.23 -23.52 -20.00
CA GLY A 121 -5.10 -24.14 -18.99
C GLY A 121 -4.80 -23.70 -17.57
N MET A 122 -4.07 -22.60 -17.37
CA MET A 122 -3.81 -22.03 -16.04
C MET A 122 -4.94 -21.07 -15.67
N ALA A 123 -5.38 -21.13 -14.41
CA ALA A 123 -6.45 -20.26 -13.92
C ALA A 123 -6.01 -18.78 -13.95
N ILE A 124 -6.92 -17.90 -14.37
CA ILE A 124 -6.71 -16.45 -14.37
C ILE A 124 -7.43 -15.86 -13.15
N GLU A 125 -6.75 -15.02 -12.37
CA GLU A 125 -7.38 -14.35 -11.23
C GLU A 125 -8.55 -13.47 -11.68
N ASN A 126 -9.69 -13.60 -11.01
CA ASN A 126 -10.92 -12.88 -11.32
C ASN A 126 -11.48 -12.16 -10.08
N PHE A 127 -10.65 -11.33 -9.46
CA PHE A 127 -11.05 -10.48 -8.33
C PHE A 127 -11.50 -9.08 -8.76
N GLY A 128 -11.66 -8.84 -10.07
CA GLY A 128 -11.90 -7.51 -10.63
C GLY A 128 -10.69 -6.57 -10.49
N LEU A 129 -9.51 -7.09 -10.15
CA LEU A 129 -8.28 -6.32 -9.97
C LEU A 129 -7.48 -6.24 -11.28
N PRO A 130 -6.74 -5.15 -11.53
CA PRO A 130 -6.00 -4.95 -12.78
C PRO A 130 -4.67 -5.71 -12.86
N LEU A 131 -4.23 -6.32 -11.76
CA LEU A 131 -2.95 -7.01 -11.61
C LEU A 131 -3.16 -8.23 -10.69
N ASN A 132 -2.15 -9.08 -10.56
CA ASN A 132 -2.10 -10.08 -9.50
C ASN A 132 -2.44 -9.45 -8.13
N LEU A 133 -3.23 -10.15 -7.32
CA LEU A 133 -3.71 -9.67 -6.01
C LEU A 133 -2.58 -9.21 -5.08
N MET A 134 -1.40 -9.86 -5.15
CA MET A 134 -0.23 -9.51 -4.33
C MET A 134 0.32 -8.12 -4.66
N LEU A 135 0.01 -7.60 -5.85
CA LEU A 135 0.38 -6.26 -6.30
C LEU A 135 -0.78 -5.27 -6.12
N ALA A 136 -1.98 -5.65 -6.56
CA ALA A 136 -3.12 -4.74 -6.63
C ALA A 136 -3.73 -4.40 -5.25
N VAL A 137 -3.69 -5.32 -4.28
CA VAL A 137 -4.29 -5.08 -2.96
C VAL A 137 -3.47 -4.11 -2.11
N PRO A 138 -2.14 -4.28 -1.97
CA PRO A 138 -1.37 -3.43 -1.05
C PRO A 138 -0.87 -2.11 -1.70
N ALA A 139 -0.81 -2.01 -3.03
CA ALA A 139 -0.39 -0.78 -3.70
C ALA A 139 -1.57 0.16 -3.99
N MET A 140 -1.30 1.48 -3.98
CA MET A 140 -2.22 2.46 -4.54
C MET A 140 -2.14 2.39 -6.07
N ILE A 141 -3.15 1.84 -6.73
CA ILE A 141 -3.19 1.72 -8.20
C ILE A 141 -3.89 2.92 -8.83
N VAL A 142 -3.17 3.60 -9.73
CA VAL A 142 -3.61 4.77 -10.49
C VAL A 142 -3.69 4.42 -11.97
N GLU A 143 -4.76 4.85 -12.64
CA GLU A 143 -4.84 4.76 -14.10
C GLU A 143 -4.14 5.97 -14.74
N GLY A 144 -3.31 5.73 -15.76
CA GLY A 144 -2.52 6.76 -16.43
C GLY A 144 -1.01 6.48 -16.36
N GLY A 145 -0.22 7.51 -16.09
CA GLY A 145 1.23 7.44 -16.08
C GLY A 145 1.89 7.88 -14.78
N LEU A 146 3.22 8.04 -14.82
CA LEU A 146 4.02 8.53 -13.70
C LEU A 146 3.44 9.82 -13.11
N GLU A 147 3.09 10.80 -13.94
CA GLU A 147 2.57 12.08 -13.47
C GLU A 147 1.26 11.94 -12.68
N ASP A 148 0.39 10.99 -13.02
CA ASP A 148 -0.87 10.76 -12.31
C ASP A 148 -0.63 10.13 -10.93
N CYS A 149 0.34 9.21 -10.82
CA CYS A 149 0.83 8.76 -9.51
C CYS A 149 1.33 9.93 -8.66
N LEU A 150 2.12 10.84 -9.24
CA LEU A 150 2.65 12.00 -8.50
C LEU A 150 1.55 12.99 -8.09
N LYS A 151 0.55 13.22 -8.94
CA LYS A 151 -0.64 14.01 -8.59
C LYS A 151 -1.38 13.38 -7.42
N GLN A 152 -1.59 12.07 -7.43
CA GLN A 152 -2.29 11.36 -6.36
C GLN A 152 -1.49 11.44 -5.04
N LEU A 153 -0.17 11.23 -5.10
CA LEU A 153 0.72 11.34 -3.96
C LEU A 153 0.76 12.77 -3.38
N ARG A 154 0.68 13.80 -4.24
CA ARG A 154 0.62 15.20 -3.82
C ARG A 154 -0.77 15.60 -3.33
N GLY A 155 -1.83 15.06 -3.93
CA GLY A 155 -3.22 15.26 -3.53
C GLY A 155 -3.49 14.71 -2.13
N GLY A 156 -2.96 13.52 -1.83
CA GLY A 156 -2.91 12.99 -0.46
C GLY A 156 -2.04 13.81 0.49
N ASN A 157 -1.24 14.74 -0.03
CA ASN A 157 -0.43 15.71 0.72
C ASN A 157 -1.07 17.11 0.79
N ARG A 158 -2.18 17.36 0.09
CA ARG A 158 -2.97 18.61 0.20
C ARG A 158 -4.09 18.53 1.23
N ASP A 159 -4.46 17.32 1.67
CA ASP A 159 -5.24 17.13 2.90
C ASP A 159 -4.40 17.25 4.17
N SER A 160 -3.13 17.65 4.09
CA SER A 160 -2.30 17.96 5.26
C SER A 160 -2.55 19.36 5.84
N SER A 161 -3.63 20.04 5.46
CA SER A 161 -4.23 21.15 6.22
C SER A 161 -5.63 20.78 6.71
N SER A 162 -5.74 19.62 7.35
CA SER A 162 -6.71 19.29 8.38
C SER A 162 -5.97 18.40 9.38
N PRO A 163 -6.24 18.54 10.69
CA PRO A 163 -5.26 18.22 11.73
C PRO A 163 -4.84 16.76 11.64
N THR A 164 -3.55 16.53 11.38
CA THR A 164 -2.90 15.25 11.62
C THR A 164 -3.16 14.85 13.07
N ALA A 165 -4.14 13.97 13.29
CA ALA A 165 -4.25 13.22 14.52
C ALA A 165 -3.05 12.26 14.54
N ASN A 166 -1.94 12.73 15.12
CA ASN A 166 -0.72 11.97 15.33
C ASN A 166 -1.08 10.64 16.01
N LEU A 167 -0.94 9.53 15.28
CA LEU A 167 -0.82 8.22 15.92
C LEU A 167 0.37 8.32 16.89
N PRO A 168 0.23 7.89 18.15
CA PRO A 168 1.30 8.05 19.14
C PRO A 168 2.59 7.37 18.67
N GLU A 169 3.72 8.08 18.78
CA GLU A 169 5.04 7.55 18.41
C GLU A 169 5.45 6.35 19.28
N ASN A 170 4.90 6.26 20.50
CA ASN A 170 5.16 5.16 21.42
C ASN A 170 4.50 3.85 20.93
N PRO A 171 5.28 2.80 20.60
CA PRO A 171 4.74 1.54 20.08
C PRO A 171 3.78 0.82 21.03
N LEU A 172 3.95 0.99 22.35
CA LEU A 172 3.08 0.37 23.35
C LEU A 172 1.72 1.08 23.41
N VAL A 173 1.72 2.41 23.31
CA VAL A 173 0.50 3.22 23.23
C VAL A 173 -0.26 2.89 21.94
N ARG A 174 0.45 2.75 20.81
CA ARG A 174 -0.13 2.33 19.53
C ARG A 174 -0.80 0.97 19.61
N LYS A 175 -0.12 -0.05 20.15
CA LYS A 175 -0.70 -1.40 20.35
C LYS A 175 -1.92 -1.38 21.26
N ALA A 176 -1.92 -0.51 22.27
CA ALA A 176 -3.07 -0.38 23.15
C ALA A 176 -4.28 0.23 22.42
N ILE A 177 -4.07 1.24 21.58
CA ILE A 177 -5.13 1.83 20.74
C ILE A 177 -5.64 0.82 19.70
N GLU A 178 -4.77 0.02 19.08
CA GLU A 178 -5.18 -1.05 18.14
C GLU A 178 -6.21 -2.01 18.74
N ALA A 179 -6.02 -2.40 20.00
CA ALA A 179 -6.95 -3.27 20.71
C ALA A 179 -8.33 -2.60 20.95
N ALA A 180 -8.35 -1.28 21.18
CA ALA A 180 -9.59 -0.51 21.27
C ALA A 180 -10.31 -0.43 19.92
N ILE A 181 -9.59 -0.11 18.84
CA ILE A 181 -10.15 -0.04 17.49
C ILE A 181 -10.70 -1.41 17.06
N ARG A 182 -10.00 -2.51 17.37
CA ARG A 182 -10.49 -3.86 17.08
C ARG A 182 -11.81 -4.16 17.78
N TYR A 183 -11.92 -3.79 19.06
CA TYR A 183 -13.17 -3.95 19.81
C TYR A 183 -14.32 -3.17 19.15
N LEU A 184 -14.08 -1.90 18.82
CA LEU A 184 -15.08 -1.02 18.19
C LEU A 184 -15.52 -1.54 16.82
N GLN A 185 -14.58 -2.00 15.99
CA GLN A 185 -14.90 -2.63 14.69
C GLN A 185 -15.75 -3.89 14.86
N TRP A 186 -15.44 -4.74 15.86
CA TRP A 186 -16.22 -5.95 16.09
C TRP A 186 -17.62 -5.68 16.62
N VAL A 187 -17.82 -4.56 17.32
CA VAL A 187 -19.17 -4.07 17.65
C VAL A 187 -19.91 -3.63 16.39
N THR A 188 -19.27 -2.84 15.51
CA THR A 188 -19.84 -2.40 14.23
C THR A 188 -20.18 -3.58 13.30
N ASP A 189 -19.32 -4.61 13.28
CA ASP A 189 -19.52 -5.86 12.52
C ASP A 189 -20.63 -6.76 13.12
N GLY A 190 -21.20 -6.40 14.27
CA GLY A 190 -22.20 -7.20 14.98
C GLY A 190 -21.66 -8.46 15.66
N LYS A 191 -20.34 -8.60 15.79
CA LYS A 191 -19.67 -9.73 16.46
C LYS A 191 -19.63 -9.59 17.98
N ILE A 192 -19.72 -8.35 18.47
CA ILE A 192 -19.84 -8.01 19.90
C ILE A 192 -21.06 -7.13 20.06
N THR A 193 -21.90 -7.42 21.06
CA THR A 193 -23.06 -6.58 21.38
C THR A 193 -22.68 -5.58 22.48
N ASP A 194 -22.46 -4.31 22.09
CA ASP A 194 -22.24 -3.20 23.03
C ASP A 194 -22.86 -1.92 22.46
N GLY A 195 -23.99 -1.50 23.02
CA GLY A 195 -24.74 -0.32 22.55
C GLY A 195 -24.04 1.02 22.81
N ASN A 196 -23.00 1.05 23.64
CA ASN A 196 -22.27 2.27 24.02
C ASN A 196 -20.75 2.08 23.87
N ALA A 197 -20.31 1.35 22.85
CA ALA A 197 -18.91 0.90 22.73
C ALA A 197 -17.85 2.00 22.82
N VAL A 198 -18.13 3.21 22.32
CA VAL A 198 -17.22 4.37 22.46
C VAL A 198 -17.04 4.77 23.92
N ALA A 199 -18.15 4.84 24.68
CA ALA A 199 -18.11 5.14 26.11
C ALA A 199 -17.44 4.00 26.90
N THR A 200 -17.69 2.74 26.53
CA THR A 200 -17.02 1.57 27.12
C THR A 200 -15.50 1.65 26.97
N VAL A 201 -15.00 2.00 25.79
CA VAL A 201 -13.58 2.18 25.54
C VAL A 201 -13.03 3.39 26.30
N ALA A 202 -13.76 4.51 26.31
CA ALA A 202 -13.36 5.73 27.00
C ALA A 202 -13.16 5.48 28.51
N ASP A 203 -14.11 4.78 29.15
CA ASP A 203 -14.00 4.40 30.57
C ASP A 203 -12.83 3.44 30.84
N GLN A 204 -12.67 2.43 29.97
CA GLN A 204 -11.62 1.42 30.14
C GLN A 204 -10.22 2.02 30.05
N TYR A 205 -10.02 2.97 29.15
CA TYR A 205 -8.74 3.65 28.90
C TYR A 205 -8.57 4.93 29.74
N LYS A 206 -9.62 5.36 30.47
CA LYS A 206 -9.67 6.62 31.25
C LYS A 206 -9.33 7.85 30.40
N VAL A 207 -9.94 7.91 29.22
CA VAL A 207 -9.88 9.04 28.29
C VAL A 207 -11.28 9.58 28.02
N ARG A 208 -11.39 10.75 27.38
CA ARG A 208 -12.69 11.27 26.94
C ARG A 208 -13.17 10.53 25.68
N GLU A 209 -14.48 10.46 25.46
CA GLU A 209 -15.04 9.89 24.23
C GLU A 209 -14.50 10.56 22.97
N ASP A 210 -14.26 11.87 23.00
CA ASP A 210 -13.65 12.61 21.87
C ASP A 210 -12.27 12.07 21.49
N ALA A 211 -11.50 11.59 22.47
CA ALA A 211 -10.20 10.98 22.22
C ALA A 211 -10.36 9.63 21.51
N VAL A 212 -11.37 8.84 21.91
CA VAL A 212 -11.69 7.56 21.26
C VAL A 212 -12.18 7.78 19.83
N ARG A 213 -13.01 8.81 19.60
CA ARG A 213 -13.43 9.21 18.24
C ARG A 213 -12.24 9.62 17.39
N GLY A 214 -11.32 10.41 17.95
CA GLY A 214 -10.05 10.75 17.31
C GLY A 214 -9.20 9.52 16.97
N TRP A 215 -9.23 8.47 17.79
CA TRP A 215 -8.57 7.20 17.44
C TRP A 215 -9.25 6.49 16.27
N ILE A 216 -10.59 6.46 16.23
CA ILE A 216 -11.36 5.87 15.11
C ILE A 216 -11.02 6.61 13.82
N ASP A 217 -11.04 7.94 13.86
CA ASP A 217 -10.72 8.79 12.71
C ASP A 217 -9.28 8.56 12.25
N ALA A 218 -8.31 8.50 13.19
CA ALA A 218 -6.91 8.21 12.89
C ALA A 218 -6.68 6.79 12.33
N TRP A 219 -7.56 5.84 12.64
CA TRP A 219 -7.49 4.46 12.14
C TRP A 219 -8.30 4.20 10.87
N SER A 220 -9.08 5.18 10.43
CA SER A 220 -9.91 5.08 9.23
C SER A 220 -9.01 4.99 8.00
N GLY A 221 -8.95 3.81 7.38
CA GLY A 221 -8.08 3.52 6.23
C GLY A 221 -6.86 2.62 6.53
N ASN A 222 -6.60 2.28 7.80
CA ASN A 222 -5.59 1.30 8.18
C ASN A 222 -6.23 -0.08 8.42
N SER A 223 -5.74 -1.12 7.75
CA SER A 223 -6.18 -2.49 8.03
C SER A 223 -5.61 -2.97 9.35
N LEU A 224 -6.47 -3.43 10.27
CA LEU A 224 -6.00 -4.21 11.41
C LEU A 224 -5.59 -5.59 10.90
N ALA A 225 -4.47 -6.11 11.41
CA ALA A 225 -4.02 -7.47 11.08
C ALA A 225 -5.16 -8.47 11.31
N SER A 226 -5.47 -9.28 10.29
CA SER A 226 -6.54 -10.26 10.35
C SER A 226 -6.22 -11.30 11.43
N ASN A 227 -7.08 -11.42 12.43
CA ASN A 227 -6.95 -12.43 13.49
C ASN A 227 -8.19 -13.32 13.48
N ALA A 228 -8.37 -14.06 12.38
CA ALA A 228 -9.54 -14.90 12.12
C ALA A 228 -9.82 -15.99 13.17
N ALA A 229 -8.87 -16.24 14.09
CA ALA A 229 -8.98 -17.23 15.16
C ALA A 229 -9.47 -16.67 16.53
N LEU A 230 -9.65 -15.34 16.68
CA LEU A 230 -10.11 -14.76 17.95
C LEU A 230 -11.62 -14.93 18.14
N ARG A 231 -12.08 -15.10 19.39
CA ARG A 231 -13.50 -15.06 19.74
C ARG A 231 -13.88 -13.68 20.31
N PRO A 232 -15.17 -13.30 20.30
CA PRO A 232 -15.63 -12.02 20.86
C PRO A 232 -15.11 -11.74 22.29
N ASP A 233 -15.13 -12.75 23.15
CA ASP A 233 -14.62 -12.66 24.53
C ASP A 233 -13.11 -12.39 24.60
N ASP A 234 -12.34 -12.93 23.66
CA ASP A 234 -10.90 -12.74 23.60
C ASP A 234 -10.56 -11.29 23.20
N VAL A 235 -11.32 -10.71 22.26
CA VAL A 235 -11.20 -9.30 21.85
C VAL A 235 -11.58 -8.35 22.98
N ALA A 236 -12.71 -8.60 23.66
CA ALA A 236 -13.13 -7.81 24.82
C ALA A 236 -12.12 -7.89 25.98
N ARG A 237 -11.54 -9.07 26.22
CA ARG A 237 -10.48 -9.27 27.22
C ARG A 237 -9.19 -8.53 26.84
N GLN A 238 -8.78 -8.61 25.59
CA GLN A 238 -7.60 -7.89 25.08
C GLN A 238 -7.75 -6.38 25.28
N MET A 239 -8.89 -5.81 24.88
CA MET A 239 -9.21 -4.38 25.07
C MET A 239 -9.13 -3.95 26.54
N LYS A 240 -9.57 -4.80 27.47
CA LYS A 240 -9.45 -4.54 28.91
C LYS A 240 -7.99 -4.56 29.40
N ILE A 241 -7.19 -5.52 28.93
CA ILE A 241 -5.77 -5.63 29.30
C ILE A 241 -4.99 -4.43 28.77
N SER A 242 -5.17 -4.08 27.50
CA SER A 242 -4.53 -2.92 26.88
C SER A 242 -4.94 -1.61 27.52
N GLY A 243 -6.20 -1.44 27.92
CA GLY A 243 -6.62 -0.26 28.67
C GLY A 243 -5.90 -0.11 30.02
N ARG A 244 -5.58 -1.22 30.71
CA ARG A 244 -4.75 -1.15 31.93
C ARG A 244 -3.33 -0.71 31.62
N GLN A 245 -2.73 -1.26 30.56
CA GLN A 245 -1.37 -0.93 30.13
C GLN A 245 -1.28 0.53 29.66
N TYR A 246 -2.27 1.01 28.91
CA TYR A 246 -2.35 2.39 28.44
C TYR A 246 -2.28 3.40 29.59
N ARG A 247 -2.97 3.11 30.71
CA ARG A 247 -2.97 3.99 31.90
C ARG A 247 -1.66 4.03 32.67
N THR A 248 -0.74 3.13 32.36
CA THR A 248 0.59 3.04 32.99
C THR A 248 1.71 3.57 32.08
N LEU A 249 1.37 4.02 30.87
CA LEU A 249 2.27 4.58 29.87
C LEU A 249 2.13 6.12 29.83
#